data_AF-A0A840DN42-F1
#
_entry.id   AF-A0A840DN42-F1
#
_cell.length_a   1.000
_cell.length_b   1.000
_cell.length_c   1.000
_cell.angle_alpha   90.00
_cell.angle_beta   90.00
_cell.angle_gamma   90.00
#
_symmetry.space_group_name_H-M   'P 1'
#
loop_
_entity.id
_entity.type
_entity.pdbx_description
1 polymer ?
#
loop_
_entity_poly.entity_id
_entity_poly.type
_entity_poly.pdbx_seq_one_letter_code
_entity_poly.pdbx_strand_id
1 'polypeptide(L)'
;MIFQDANGHDIRVVTNVLEASAEKIAEMYQERWTVEVFFRWIKQYLNVPTLFGTNEHAVYNQLFAAFIAYVLWRWLYHRTEKRTTSSLSFLSFVRRFFSGQLPLEWKSEMAAVLFEYARIYGRSMPNFG
;
A
#
# COMPACT_ATOMS: atom_id res chain seq x y z
N MET A 1 25.08 11.09 15.66
CA MET A 1 24.96 9.95 16.62
C MET A 1 25.24 8.64 15.91
N ILE A 2 25.80 7.63 16.59
CA ILE A 2 26.15 6.32 16.02
C ILE A 2 25.39 5.23 16.80
N PHE A 3 24.69 4.34 16.08
CA PHE A 3 24.03 3.15 16.65
C PHE A 3 24.22 1.97 15.70
N GLN A 4 24.10 0.73 16.21
CA GLN A 4 24.28 -0.47 15.40
C GLN A 4 22.94 -0.98 14.86
N ASP A 5 22.91 -1.41 13.60
CA ASP A 5 21.78 -2.10 13.00
C ASP A 5 21.65 -3.55 13.54
N ALA A 6 20.57 -4.25 13.15
CA ALA A 6 20.35 -5.65 13.55
C ALA A 6 21.43 -6.63 13.04
N ASN A 7 22.31 -6.20 12.14
CA ASN A 7 23.41 -6.96 11.56
C ASN A 7 24.78 -6.51 12.09
N GLY A 8 24.82 -5.57 13.05
CA GLY A 8 26.06 -5.04 13.64
C GLY A 8 26.76 -3.95 12.82
N HIS A 9 26.13 -3.39 11.78
CA HIS A 9 26.68 -2.26 11.03
C HIS A 9 26.42 -0.94 11.74
N ASP A 10 27.45 -0.09 11.80
CA ASP A 10 27.33 1.26 12.35
C ASP A 10 26.49 2.16 11.43
N ILE A 11 25.37 2.64 11.94
CA ILE A 11 24.53 3.67 11.32
C ILE A 11 24.87 5.02 11.93
N ARG A 12 25.25 5.97 11.08
CA ARG A 12 25.47 7.37 11.46
C ARG A 12 24.27 8.21 11.03
N VAL A 13 23.59 8.80 12.01
CA VAL A 13 22.46 9.71 11.75
C VAL A 13 22.83 11.14 12.13
N VAL A 14 22.49 12.04 11.22
CA VAL A 14 22.52 13.50 11.39
C VAL A 14 21.08 13.98 11.48
N THR A 15 20.75 14.74 12.51
CA THR A 15 19.40 15.26 12.73
C THR A 15 19.46 16.71 13.19
N ASN A 16 18.43 17.48 12.86
CA ASN A 16 18.18 18.80 13.41
C ASN A 16 17.26 18.76 14.66
N VAL A 17 16.77 17.57 15.04
CA VAL A 17 15.93 17.36 16.23
C VAL A 17 16.84 17.11 17.43
N LEU A 18 17.30 18.18 18.06
CA LEU A 18 18.28 18.14 19.16
C LEU A 18 17.65 17.79 20.52
N GLU A 19 16.33 17.92 20.64
CA GLU A 19 15.58 17.70 21.89
C GLU A 19 15.19 16.22 22.09
N ALA A 20 15.30 15.40 21.05
CA ALA A 20 14.99 13.97 21.11
C ALA A 20 16.21 13.15 21.53
N SER A 21 16.01 12.11 22.34
CA SER A 21 17.09 11.20 22.71
C SER A 21 17.61 10.43 21.49
N ALA A 22 18.84 9.92 21.58
CA ALA A 22 19.45 9.15 20.50
C ALA A 22 18.62 7.89 20.15
N GLU A 23 18.02 7.25 21.15
CA GLU A 23 17.12 6.11 20.98
C GLU A 23 15.86 6.53 20.22
N LYS A 24 15.28 7.70 20.55
CA LYS A 24 14.09 8.19 19.86
C LYS A 24 14.37 8.54 18.41
N ILE A 25 15.52 9.16 18.13
CA ILE A 25 15.93 9.45 16.76
C ILE A 25 16.22 8.15 15.99
N ALA A 26 16.78 7.12 16.64
CA ALA A 26 16.98 5.81 16.03
C ALA A 26 15.64 5.11 15.70
N GLU A 27 14.65 5.15 16.61
CA GLU A 27 13.26 4.71 16.33
C GLU A 27 12.67 5.45 15.12
N MET A 28 12.77 6.78 15.09
CA MET A 28 12.27 7.58 13.96
C MET A 28 13.00 7.23 12.65
N TYR A 29 14.28 6.88 12.72
CA TYR A 29 15.04 6.43 11.55
C TYR A 29 14.64 5.02 11.10
N GLN A 30 14.26 4.12 12.02
CA GLN A 30 13.70 2.81 11.67
C GLN A 30 12.38 2.93 10.91
N GLU A 31 11.52 3.89 11.26
CA GLU A 31 10.28 4.17 10.51
C GLU A 31 10.52 4.55 9.03
N ARG A 32 11.71 5.10 8.72
CA ARG A 32 12.10 5.37 7.33
C ARG A 32 12.21 4.08 6.50
N TRP A 33 12.60 2.96 7.10
CA TRP A 33 12.65 1.67 6.40
C TRP A 33 11.25 1.21 5.98
N THR A 34 10.21 1.53 6.76
CA THR A 34 8.82 1.24 6.40
C THR A 34 8.45 1.90 5.08
N VAL A 35 8.91 3.14 4.85
CA VAL A 35 8.70 3.87 3.59
C VAL A 35 9.42 3.18 2.41
N GLU A 36 10.64 2.68 2.63
CA GLU A 36 11.37 1.95 1.59
C GLU A 36 10.71 0.61 1.23
N VAL A 37 10.19 -0.11 2.23
CA VAL A 37 9.41 -1.34 2.03
C VAL A 37 8.12 -1.04 1.26
N PHE A 38 7.45 0.07 1.57
CA PHE A 38 6.28 0.54 0.83
C PHE A 38 6.62 0.81 -0.65
N PHE A 39 7.67 1.57 -0.95
CA PHE A 39 8.07 1.84 -2.33
C PHE A 39 8.56 0.60 -3.07
N ARG A 40 9.22 -0.33 -2.36
CA ARG A 40 9.58 -1.65 -2.91
C ARG A 40 8.33 -2.42 -3.31
N TRP A 41 7.31 -2.44 -2.46
CA TRP A 41 6.03 -3.08 -2.74
C TRP A 41 5.36 -2.47 -3.98
N ILE A 42 5.30 -1.13 -4.08
CA ILE A 42 4.73 -0.45 -5.25
C ILE A 42 5.44 -0.89 -6.52
N LYS A 43 6.78 -0.85 -6.54
CA LYS A 43 7.57 -1.24 -7.71
C LYS A 43 7.34 -2.70 -8.09
N GLN A 44 7.17 -3.59 -7.11
CA GLN A 44 6.99 -5.04 -7.34
C GLN A 44 5.58 -5.42 -7.81
N TYR A 45 4.54 -4.81 -7.25
CA TYR A 45 3.15 -5.29 -7.41
C TYR A 45 2.25 -4.38 -8.24
N LEU A 46 2.56 -3.09 -8.34
CA LEU A 46 1.74 -2.14 -9.12
C LEU A 46 2.16 -2.06 -10.59
N ASN A 47 3.02 -2.98 -11.06
CA ASN A 47 3.56 -3.02 -12.41
C ASN A 47 3.81 -1.59 -12.95
N VAL A 48 4.71 -0.87 -12.27
CA VAL A 48 5.31 0.38 -12.76
C VAL A 48 6.67 0.11 -13.45
N PRO A 49 6.86 -0.92 -14.30
CA PRO A 49 8.20 -1.21 -14.85
C PRO A 49 8.55 -0.27 -16.00
N THR A 50 7.56 0.29 -16.70
CA THR A 50 7.75 1.17 -17.84
C THR A 50 6.90 2.41 -17.66
N LEU A 51 7.56 3.54 -17.43
CA LEU A 51 6.89 4.82 -17.51
C LEU A 51 6.32 4.94 -18.93
N PHE A 52 5.00 5.09 -19.07
CA PHE A 52 4.34 5.32 -20.36
C PHE A 52 4.75 6.65 -21.03
N GLY A 53 5.56 7.46 -20.35
CA GLY A 53 6.18 8.67 -20.85
C GLY A 53 7.34 9.08 -19.95
N THR A 54 8.38 9.67 -20.52
CA THR A 54 9.59 10.11 -19.79
C THR A 54 9.49 11.56 -19.30
N ASN A 55 8.36 12.25 -19.56
CA ASN A 55 8.14 13.60 -19.07
C ASN A 55 7.74 13.60 -17.58
N GLU A 56 8.08 14.68 -16.88
CA GLU A 56 7.86 14.83 -15.44
C GLU A 56 6.39 14.64 -15.03
N HIS A 57 5.45 15.20 -15.79
CA HIS A 57 4.01 15.05 -15.53
C HIS A 57 3.52 13.60 -15.66
N ALA A 58 4.05 12.83 -16.61
CA ALA A 58 3.72 11.43 -16.82
C ALA A 58 4.22 10.58 -15.65
N VAL A 59 5.42 10.87 -15.14
CA VAL A 59 5.97 10.23 -13.94
C VAL A 59 5.08 10.52 -12.73
N TYR A 60 4.73 11.78 -12.50
CA TYR A 60 3.85 12.15 -11.38
C TYR A 60 2.48 11.50 -11.47
N ASN A 61 1.84 11.55 -12.63
CA ASN A 61 0.51 10.96 -12.84
C ASN A 61 0.52 9.45 -12.60
N GLN A 62 1.56 8.75 -13.06
CA GLN A 62 1.70 7.32 -12.82
C GLN A 62 1.92 7.00 -11.34
N LEU A 63 2.69 7.82 -10.63
CA LEU A 63 2.89 7.67 -9.20
C LEU A 63 1.58 7.90 -8.42
N PHE A 64 0.83 8.94 -8.76
CA PHE A 64 -0.48 9.20 -8.16
C PHE A 64 -1.47 8.06 -8.45
N ALA A 65 -1.52 7.56 -9.68
CA ALA A 65 -2.35 6.41 -10.04
C ALA A 65 -1.96 5.15 -9.24
N ALA A 66 -0.66 4.90 -9.07
CA ALA A 66 -0.16 3.79 -8.26
C ALA A 66 -0.57 3.93 -6.78
N PHE A 67 -0.50 5.13 -6.21
CA PHE A 67 -0.95 5.40 -4.84
C PHE A 67 -2.46 5.22 -4.68
N ILE A 68 -3.26 5.75 -5.60
CA ILE A 68 -4.72 5.57 -5.60
C ILE A 68 -5.06 4.08 -5.67
N ALA A 69 -4.44 3.35 -6.60
CA ALA A 69 -4.64 1.91 -6.73
C ALA A 69 -4.28 1.18 -5.43
N TYR A 70 -3.13 1.48 -4.80
CA TYR A 70 -2.74 0.89 -3.52
C TYR A 70 -3.81 1.09 -2.44
N VAL A 71 -4.32 2.32 -2.28
CA VAL A 71 -5.33 2.64 -1.27
C VAL A 71 -6.62 1.89 -1.54
N LEU A 72 -7.08 1.84 -2.80
CA LEU A 72 -8.27 1.09 -3.20
C LEU A 72 -8.11 -0.41 -2.94
N TRP A 73 -6.94 -0.96 -3.26
CA TRP A 73 -6.60 -2.36 -2.99
C TRP A 73 -6.62 -2.69 -1.50
N ARG A 74 -6.02 -1.84 -0.66
CA ARG A 74 -6.01 -1.99 0.80
C ARG A 74 -7.42 -1.90 1.37
N TRP A 75 -8.21 -0.96 0.88
CA TRP A 75 -9.59 -0.80 1.29
C TRP A 75 -10.43 -2.05 0.95
N LEU A 76 -10.33 -2.54 -0.29
CA LEU A 76 -11.07 -3.71 -0.75
C LEU A 76 -10.67 -4.95 0.05
N TYR A 77 -9.36 -5.20 0.19
CA TYR A 77 -8.85 -6.30 1.01
C TYR A 77 -9.41 -6.26 2.42
N HIS A 78 -9.33 -5.12 3.11
CA HIS A 78 -9.76 -5.02 4.51
C HIS A 78 -11.27 -5.21 4.68
N ARG A 79 -12.07 -4.81 3.67
CA ARG A 79 -13.52 -5.03 3.67
C ARG A 79 -13.87 -6.50 3.41
N THR A 80 -13.19 -7.15 2.46
CA THR A 80 -13.40 -8.55 2.11
C THR A 80 -12.92 -9.49 3.22
N GLU A 81 -11.75 -9.24 3.80
CA GLU A 81 -11.18 -10.03 4.90
C GLU A 81 -12.14 -10.13 6.09
N LYS A 82 -12.82 -9.04 6.45
CA LYS A 82 -13.80 -9.02 7.54
C LYS A 82 -15.04 -9.88 7.31
N ARG A 83 -15.33 -10.24 6.06
CA ARG A 83 -16.49 -11.06 5.68
C ARG A 83 -16.11 -12.50 5.37
N THR A 84 -14.82 -12.77 5.32
CA THR A 84 -14.26 -14.04 4.91
C THR A 84 -13.80 -14.83 6.13
N THR A 85 -13.97 -16.16 6.10
CA THR A 85 -13.54 -17.04 7.18
C THR A 85 -12.06 -17.40 7.07
N SER A 86 -11.57 -17.51 5.83
CA SER A 86 -10.17 -17.81 5.53
C SER A 86 -9.27 -16.57 5.55
N SER A 87 -8.17 -16.62 6.31
CA SER A 87 -7.19 -15.52 6.35
C SER A 87 -6.19 -15.63 5.19
N LEU A 88 -6.01 -14.54 4.46
CA LEU A 88 -4.93 -14.36 3.49
C LEU A 88 -4.16 -13.12 3.89
N SER A 89 -2.84 -13.14 3.82
CA SER A 89 -2.09 -11.88 3.92
C SER A 89 -2.40 -10.99 2.72
N PHE A 90 -2.35 -9.66 2.92
CA PHE A 90 -2.57 -8.68 1.84
C PHE A 90 -1.74 -8.99 0.58
N LEU A 91 -0.47 -9.38 0.77
CA LEU A 91 0.39 -9.77 -0.33
C LEU A 91 -0.11 -11.01 -1.07
N SER A 92 -0.55 -12.04 -0.34
CA SER A 92 -1.09 -13.26 -0.94
C SER A 92 -2.38 -12.98 -1.69
N PHE A 93 -3.24 -12.13 -1.14
CA PHE A 93 -4.46 -11.66 -1.79
C PHE A 93 -4.15 -10.98 -3.13
N VAL A 94 -3.26 -9.98 -3.15
CA VAL A 94 -2.91 -9.25 -4.39
C VAL A 94 -2.28 -10.18 -5.43
N ARG A 95 -1.34 -11.04 -5.03
CA ARG A 95 -0.70 -12.00 -5.95
C ARG A 95 -1.72 -12.97 -6.56
N ARG A 96 -2.61 -13.53 -5.74
CA ARG A 96 -3.64 -14.48 -6.18
C ARG A 96 -4.74 -13.82 -7.00
N PHE A 97 -5.05 -12.55 -6.74
CA PHE A 97 -5.95 -11.77 -7.57
C PHE A 97 -5.38 -11.65 -8.98
N PHE A 98 -4.14 -11.17 -9.13
CA PHE A 98 -3.52 -10.99 -10.45
C PHE A 98 -3.24 -12.31 -11.17
N SER A 99 -2.98 -13.40 -10.46
CA SER A 99 -2.83 -14.73 -11.07
C SER A 99 -4.17 -15.43 -11.36
N GLY A 100 -5.31 -14.83 -11.01
CA GLY A 100 -6.65 -15.43 -11.17
C GLY A 100 -6.97 -16.57 -10.18
N GLN A 101 -6.07 -16.86 -9.25
CA GLN A 101 -6.12 -18.00 -8.30
C GLN A 101 -6.73 -17.63 -6.94
N LEU A 102 -7.54 -16.58 -6.89
CA LEU A 102 -8.23 -16.20 -5.66
C LEU A 102 -9.27 -17.27 -5.27
N PRO A 103 -9.36 -17.67 -3.98
CA PRO A 103 -10.38 -18.63 -3.53
C PRO A 103 -11.80 -18.16 -3.85
N LEU A 104 -12.73 -19.10 -4.04
CA LEU A 104 -14.11 -18.78 -4.41
C LEU A 104 -14.81 -17.90 -3.36
N GLU A 105 -14.63 -18.21 -2.07
CA GLU A 105 -15.13 -17.40 -0.93
C GLU A 105 -14.67 -15.95 -1.04
N TRP A 106 -13.36 -15.74 -1.26
CA TRP A 106 -12.80 -14.40 -1.44
C TRP A 106 -13.39 -13.69 -2.66
N LYS A 107 -13.62 -14.41 -3.77
CA LYS A 107 -14.25 -13.84 -4.98
C LYS A 107 -15.69 -13.41 -4.71
N SER A 108 -16.48 -14.25 -4.01
CA SER A 108 -17.89 -13.94 -3.69
C SER A 108 -18.01 -12.76 -2.74
N GLU A 109 -17.22 -12.73 -1.67
CA GLU A 109 -17.26 -11.65 -0.69
C GLU A 109 -16.75 -10.32 -1.27
N MET A 110 -15.72 -10.37 -2.11
CA MET A 110 -15.24 -9.19 -2.82
C MET A 110 -16.32 -8.64 -3.76
N ALA A 111 -17.01 -9.49 -4.52
CA ALA A 111 -18.13 -9.07 -5.36
C ALA A 111 -19.25 -8.45 -4.51
N ALA A 112 -19.62 -9.07 -3.39
CA ALA A 112 -20.65 -8.54 -2.49
C ALA A 112 -20.28 -7.15 -1.94
N VAL A 113 -19.03 -6.94 -1.51
CA VAL A 113 -18.53 -5.62 -1.06
C VAL A 113 -18.67 -4.57 -2.17
N LEU A 114 -18.27 -4.90 -3.39
CA LEU A 114 -18.36 -3.97 -4.53
C LEU A 114 -19.81 -3.65 -4.89
N PHE A 115 -20.70 -4.64 -4.91
CA PHE A 115 -22.13 -4.44 -5.17
C PHE A 115 -22.79 -3.58 -4.09
N GLU A 116 -22.47 -3.81 -2.82
CA GLU A 116 -22.98 -3.00 -1.72
C GLU A 116 -22.51 -1.55 -1.83
N TYR A 117 -21.22 -1.35 -2.11
CA TYR A 117 -20.67 -0.02 -2.34
C TYR A 117 -21.35 0.68 -3.52
N ALA A 118 -21.46 0.00 -4.67
CA ALA A 118 -22.16 0.53 -5.84
C ALA A 118 -23.63 0.87 -5.56
N ARG A 119 -24.33 0.07 -4.75
CA ARG A 119 -25.71 0.33 -4.35
C ARG A 119 -25.85 1.55 -3.44
N ILE A 120 -24.94 1.71 -2.48
CA ILE A 120 -24.97 2.83 -1.52
C ILE A 120 -24.66 4.14 -2.24
N TYR A 121 -23.57 4.18 -3.01
CA TYR A 121 -23.12 5.41 -3.66
C TYR A 121 -23.83 5.68 -4.99
N GLY A 122 -24.29 4.65 -5.69
CA GLY A 122 -25.12 4.78 -6.90
C GLY A 122 -26.54 5.30 -6.62
N ARG A 123 -27.05 5.14 -5.39
CA ARG A 123 -28.26 5.85 -4.93
C ARG A 123 -28.00 7.29 -4.47
N SER A 124 -26.76 7.63 -4.17
CA SER A 124 -26.39 8.87 -3.52
C SER A 124 -25.64 9.86 -4.41
N MET A 125 -25.50 9.60 -5.73
CA MET A 125 -25.15 10.65 -6.68
C MET A 125 -26.42 11.44 -7.01
N PRO A 126 -26.64 12.65 -6.49
CA PRO A 126 -27.56 13.56 -7.15
C PRO A 126 -26.99 13.82 -8.53
N ASN A 127 -27.85 13.87 -9.54
CA ASN A 127 -27.50 14.22 -10.91
C ASN A 127 -26.47 15.37 -10.90
N PHE A 128 -25.23 15.07 -11.23
CA PHE A 128 -24.30 16.11 -11.68
C PHE A 128 -24.82 16.48 -13.06
N GLY A 129 -25.45 17.67 -13.13
CA GLY A 129 -26.14 18.18 -14.31
C GLY A 129 -25.23 18.41 -15.51
#